data_AF-A0A397A6F1-F1
#
_entry.id   AF-A0A397A6F1-F1
#
_cell.length_a   1.000
_cell.length_b   1.000
_cell.length_c   1.000
_cell.angle_alpha   90.00
_cell.angle_beta   90.00
_cell.angle_gamma   90.00
#
_symmetry.space_group_name_H-M   'P 1'
#
loop_
_entity.id
_entity.type
_entity.pdbx_description
1 polymer ?
#
loop_
_entity_poly.entity_id
_entity_poly.type
_entity_poly.pdbx_seq_one_letter_code
_entity_poly.pdbx_strand_id
1 'polypeptide(L)' 'MTDSAVNPKAYPLADAKLTVSILDLVQQATNYKQIKKGANEATKTLNRGISEFIIM' A
#
# COMPACT_ATOMS: atom_id res chain seq x y z
N MET A 1 0.25 -25.37 4.42
CA MET A 1 0.27 -23.92 4.19
C MET A 1 0.79 -23.72 2.79
N THR A 2 -0.09 -23.43 1.84
CA THR A 2 0.32 -23.17 0.46
C THR A 2 1.02 -21.82 0.43
N ASP A 3 2.35 -21.83 0.45
CA ASP A 3 3.14 -20.70 -0.05
C ASP A 3 2.69 -20.47 -1.49
N SER A 4 1.72 -19.58 -1.64
CA SER A 4 1.30 -19.10 -2.95
C SER A 4 2.49 -18.33 -3.47
N ALA A 5 3.23 -18.93 -4.40
CA ALA A 5 4.37 -18.31 -5.03
C ALA A 5 4.01 -16.85 -5.37
N VAL A 6 4.77 -15.90 -4.83
CA VAL A 6 4.56 -14.47 -5.05
C VAL A 6 4.42 -14.23 -6.56
N ASN A 7 3.39 -13.48 -6.95
CA ASN A 7 3.20 -13.15 -8.35
C ASN A 7 4.46 -12.42 -8.87
N PRO A 8 5.11 -12.89 -9.95
CA PRO A 8 6.30 -12.23 -10.49
C PRO A 8 6.08 -10.76 -10.90
N LYS A 9 4.82 -10.33 -11.11
CA LYS A 9 4.45 -8.93 -11.38
C LYS A 9 4.38 -8.06 -10.13
N ALA A 10 4.39 -8.64 -8.93
CA ALA A 10 4.40 -7.90 -7.66
C ALA A 10 5.83 -7.44 -7.35
N TYR A 11 6.27 -6.40 -8.05
CA TYR A 11 7.57 -5.78 -7.86
C TYR A 11 7.41 -4.25 -7.74
N PRO A 12 8.07 -3.59 -6.79
CA PRO A 12 8.92 -4.17 -5.73
C PRO A 12 8.12 -4.86 -4.61
N LEU A 13 8.66 -5.93 -4.03
CA LEU A 13 8.09 -6.60 -2.85
C LEU A 13 8.82 -6.12 -1.59
N ALA A 14 8.06 -5.65 -0.60
CA ALA A 14 8.60 -5.27 0.70
C ALA A 14 9.07 -6.52 1.47
N ASP A 15 10.20 -6.41 2.16
CA ASP A 15 10.61 -7.45 3.12
C ASP A 15 9.70 -7.46 4.35
N ALA A 16 9.91 -8.44 5.25
CA ALA A 16 9.07 -8.58 6.44
C ALA A 16 9.14 -7.35 7.37
N LYS A 17 10.31 -6.73 7.52
CA LYS A 17 10.50 -5.58 8.41
C LYS A 17 9.78 -4.35 7.87
N LEU A 18 9.98 -4.06 6.58
CA LEU A 18 9.34 -2.96 5.89
C LEU A 18 7.83 -3.14 5.83
N THR A 19 7.35 -4.37 5.62
CA THR A 19 5.91 -4.69 5.64
C THR A 19 5.27 -4.27 6.96
N VAL A 20 5.88 -4.62 8.10
CA VAL A 20 5.39 -4.21 9.42
C VAL A 20 5.35 -2.67 9.54
N SER A 21 6.43 -1.99 9.16
CA SER A 21 6.47 -0.51 9.20
C SER A 21 5.41 0.15 8.31
N ILE A 22 5.14 -0.40 7.13
CA ILE A 22 4.08 0.08 6.23
C ILE A 22 2.70 -0.10 6.88
N LEU A 23 2.44 -1.26 7.50
CA LEU A 23 1.16 -1.54 8.15
C LEU A 23 0.93 -0.63 9.37
N ASP A 24 1.97 -0.34 10.15
CA ASP A 24 1.89 0.60 11.27
C ASP A 24 1.56 2.02 10.78
N LEU A 25 2.17 2.46 9.68
CA LEU A 25 1.86 3.76 9.05
C LEU A 25 0.43 3.81 8.51
N VAL A 26 -0.04 2.73 7.85
CA VAL A 26 -1.43 2.61 7.37
C VAL A 26 -2.44 2.71 8.51
N GLN A 27 -2.13 2.11 9.66
CA GLN A 27 -2.97 2.20 10.85
C GLN A 27 -3.07 3.64 11.36
N GLN A 28 -1.94 4.35 11.45
CA GLN A 28 -1.92 5.77 11.83
C GLN A 28 -2.68 6.66 10.84
N ALA A 29 -2.45 6.49 9.53
CA ALA A 29 -3.13 7.24 8.47
C ALA A 29 -4.65 6.98 8.45
N THR A 30 -5.08 5.79 8.85
CA THR A 30 -6.51 5.46 9.00
C THR A 30 -7.13 6.28 10.14
N ASN A 31 -6.45 6.36 11.29
CA ASN A 31 -6.93 7.13 12.45
C ASN A 31 -7.03 8.63 12.13
N TYR A 32 -6.11 9.17 11.32
CA TYR A 32 -6.12 10.56 10.87
C TYR A 32 -6.99 10.83 9.63
N LYS A 33 -7.68 9.81 9.09
CA LYS A 33 -8.52 9.91 7.89
C LYS A 33 -7.77 10.39 6.64
N GLN A 34 -6.47 10.11 6.56
CA GLN A 34 -5.60 10.50 5.44
C GLN A 34 -5.49 9.41 4.35
N ILE A 35 -6.03 8.22 4.59
CA ILE A 35 -5.94 7.09 3.65
C ILE A 35 -7.05 7.11 2.59
N LYS A 36 -6.71 6.73 1.36
CA LYS A 36 -7.65 6.36 0.31
C LYS A 36 -7.48 4.87 -0.02
N LYS A 37 -8.58 4.13 -0.07
CA LYS A 37 -8.58 2.67 -0.21
C LYS A 37 -9.22 2.26 -1.55
N GLY A 38 -8.68 1.22 -2.16
CA GLY A 38 -9.16 0.68 -3.43
C GLY A 38 -8.45 1.26 -4.65
N ALA A 39 -8.35 0.47 -5.72
CA ALA A 39 -7.59 0.79 -6.92
C ALA A 39 -8.05 2.09 -7.61
N ASN A 40 -9.36 2.35 -7.66
CA ASN A 40 -9.89 3.54 -8.32
C ASN A 40 -9.58 4.83 -7.56
N GLU A 41 -9.59 4.81 -6.23
CA GLU A 41 -9.26 6.01 -5.45
C GLU A 41 -7.75 6.26 -5.44
N ALA A 42 -6.94 5.20 -5.45
CA ALA A 42 -5.48 5.29 -5.62
C ALA A 42 -5.10 5.94 -6.96
N THR A 43 -5.71 5.53 -8.08
CA THR A 43 -5.44 6.17 -9.39
C THR A 43 -5.93 7.62 -9.41
N LYS A 44 -7.05 7.92 -8.74
CA LYS A 44 -7.60 9.26 -8.66
C LYS A 44 -6.73 10.23 -7.86
N THR A 45 -6.13 9.80 -6.74
CA THR A 45 -5.21 10.65 -5.96
C THR A 45 -3.86 10.81 -6.66
N LEU A 46 -3.39 9.75 -7.34
CA LEU A 46 -2.20 9.82 -8.19
C LEU A 46 -2.37 10.86 -9.30
N ASN A 47 -3.47 10.78 -10.06
CA ASN A 47 -3.76 11.72 -11.15
C ASN A 47 -3.96 13.17 -10.68
N ARG A 48 -4.30 13.38 -9.41
CA ARG A 48 -4.42 14.71 -8.79
C ARG A 48 -3.12 15.22 -8.18
N GLY A 49 -2.06 14.42 -8.17
CA GLY A 49 -0.77 14.80 -7.60
C GLY A 49 -0.77 14.97 -6.07
N ILE A 50 -1.70 14.33 -5.37
CA ILE A 50 -1.81 14.42 -3.89
C ILE A 50 -1.42 13.12 -3.18
N SER A 51 -0.99 12.11 -3.91
CA SER A 51 -0.55 10.83 -3.35
C SER A 51 0.95 10.87 -3.11
N GLU A 52 1.39 10.61 -1.88
CA GLU A 52 2.82 10.54 -1.55
C GLU A 52 3.44 9.20 -1.99
N PHE A 53 2.73 8.09 -1.76
CA PHE A 53 3.08 6.76 -2.24
C PHE A 53 1.81 5.89 -2.33
N ILE A 54 1.92 4.71 -2.95
CA ILE A 54 0.83 3.74 -3.12
C ILE A 54 1.30 2.37 -2.61
N ILE A 55 0.39 1.64 -1.95
CA ILE A 55 0.60 0.27 -1.47
C ILE A 55 -0.36 -0.63 -2.27
N MET A 56 0.14 -1.77 -2.78
CA MET A 56 -0.62 -2.74 -3.58
C MET A 56 -0.43 -4.15 -3.08
#